data_AF-A0A9E2PAG6-F1
#
_entry.id   AF-A0A9E2PAG6-F1
#
_cell.length_a   1.000
_cell.length_b   1.000
_cell.length_c   1.000
_cell.angle_alpha   90.00
_cell.angle_beta   90.00
_cell.angle_gamma   90.00
#
_symmetry.space_group_name_H-M   'P 1'
#
loop_
_entity.id
_entity.type
_entity.pdbx_description
1 polymer ?
#
loop_
_entity_poly.entity_id
_entity_poly.type
_entity_poly.pdbx_seq_one_letter_code
_entity_poly.pdbx_strand_id
1 'polypeptide(L)'
;MKKDQVDKSTNLLGADTVEMLLKSHDDALWILENMGVGCKQADIRKAFRQFESEGLAFQHEDRIYVTKELVEKCLSTTPGVDEFFVPLDSFFIGGTAPYIYDDEKGIGGIFPTPEHVAKIAQIAQENDVVAGMGRAVKLKNEVEQMDIMDKYCSKPLYFAVTCDASLERAIQLWEERKNIMIVFCLTRPPLEVNENFSENFVKVVKAGLPVFISAMPMGGISTSYSYNGALAMTHAEVLFGICAAQLINPGVTCIHAGFPTIADPRIDYNPNYGLISHNLLNILMTHLNLMLDLPTFQSAGTTHEEHLTQKAFDDARMGQAMCKKYGVHMIRHPFSFLRYLIDFSIAKLEKGIEIAQEVTADDAPEVRMPVYDERGMESIKTIGLGMYMDDPLTTANFGKIFVN
;
A
#
# COMPACT_ATOMS: atom_id res chain seq x y z
N MET A 1 9.14 9.42 16.61
CA MET A 1 9.17 10.01 15.25
C MET A 1 10.51 10.71 15.00
N LYS A 2 10.98 10.71 13.75
CA LYS A 2 12.22 11.37 13.28
C LYS A 2 11.98 12.85 13.06
N LYS A 3 12.66 13.69 13.85
CA LYS A 3 12.43 15.14 13.88
C LYS A 3 12.71 15.82 12.54
N ASP A 4 13.78 15.43 11.86
CA ASP A 4 14.17 15.91 10.54
C ASP A 4 13.10 15.63 9.47
N GLN A 5 12.47 14.45 9.52
CA GLN A 5 11.37 14.11 8.61
C GLN A 5 10.09 14.90 8.90
N VAL A 6 9.81 15.18 10.18
CA VAL A 6 8.72 16.08 10.59
C VAL A 6 8.98 17.47 10.03
N ASP A 7 10.17 18.04 10.26
CA ASP A 7 10.53 19.38 9.78
C ASP A 7 10.46 19.48 8.25
N LYS A 8 10.97 18.46 7.53
CA LYS A 8 10.87 18.37 6.05
C LYS A 8 9.41 18.37 5.59
N SER A 9 8.57 17.54 6.22
CA SER A 9 7.16 17.43 5.87
C SER A 9 6.39 18.71 6.20
N THR A 10 6.70 19.39 7.32
CA THR A 10 6.07 20.65 7.71
C THR A 10 6.38 21.77 6.72
N ASN A 11 7.62 21.86 6.24
CA ASN A 11 7.99 22.84 5.23
C ASN A 11 7.29 22.62 3.89
N LEU A 12 7.02 21.36 3.53
CA LEU A 12 6.47 20.99 2.22
C LEU A 12 4.94 20.98 2.20
N LEU A 13 4.30 20.48 3.26
CA LEU A 13 2.86 20.25 3.35
C LEU A 13 2.14 21.31 4.20
N GLY A 14 2.88 22.06 5.02
CA GLY A 14 2.32 22.98 6.01
C GLY A 14 2.10 22.34 7.38
N ALA A 15 2.10 23.18 8.42
CA ALA A 15 2.00 22.76 9.82
C ALA A 15 0.68 22.04 10.12
N ASP A 16 -0.45 22.59 9.70
CA ASP A 16 -1.79 22.04 9.99
C ASP A 16 -1.97 20.64 9.36
N THR A 17 -1.39 20.41 8.19
CA THR A 17 -1.43 19.10 7.53
C THR A 17 -0.55 18.09 8.24
N VAL A 18 0.64 18.49 8.68
CA VAL A 18 1.49 17.60 9.50
C VAL A 18 0.81 17.30 10.84
N GLU A 19 0.19 18.28 11.49
CA GLU A 19 -0.61 18.05 12.70
C GLU A 19 -1.74 17.04 12.45
N MET A 20 -2.44 17.12 11.31
CA MET A 20 -3.42 16.12 10.91
C MET A 20 -2.81 14.71 10.79
N LEU A 21 -1.60 14.57 10.20
CA LEU A 21 -0.92 13.28 10.08
C LEU A 21 -0.54 12.70 11.44
N LEU A 22 -0.02 13.53 12.35
CA LEU A 22 0.31 13.14 13.71
C LEU A 22 -0.94 12.67 14.46
N LYS A 23 -2.04 13.40 14.33
CA LYS A 23 -3.31 13.01 14.93
C LYS A 23 -3.89 11.74 14.31
N SER A 24 -3.72 11.55 12.99
CA SER A 24 -4.12 10.30 12.30
C SER A 24 -3.32 9.08 12.77
N HIS A 25 -2.06 9.28 13.21
CA HIS A 25 -1.29 8.23 13.89
C HIS A 25 -1.92 7.86 15.23
N ASP A 26 -2.22 8.85 16.09
CA ASP A 26 -2.88 8.61 17.37
C ASP A 26 -4.28 7.99 17.19
N ASP A 27 -5.02 8.37 16.15
CA ASP A 27 -6.30 7.77 15.79
C ASP A 27 -6.14 6.30 15.39
N ALA A 28 -5.10 5.94 14.64
CA ALA A 28 -4.80 4.56 14.29
C ALA A 28 -4.50 3.70 15.53
N LEU A 29 -3.76 4.25 16.49
CA LEU A 29 -3.50 3.60 17.78
C LEU A 29 -4.80 3.42 18.57
N TRP A 30 -5.66 4.43 18.60
CA TRP A 30 -6.98 4.34 19.23
C TRP A 30 -7.84 3.25 18.57
N ILE A 31 -7.82 3.13 17.25
CA ILE A 31 -8.55 2.08 16.51
C ILE A 31 -8.06 0.69 16.95
N LEU A 32 -6.75 0.48 17.03
CA LEU A 32 -6.18 -0.80 17.47
C LEU A 32 -6.54 -1.14 18.92
N GLU A 33 -6.54 -0.15 19.79
CA GLU A 33 -6.87 -0.31 21.21
C GLU A 33 -8.35 -0.59 21.48
N ASN A 34 -9.24 0.05 20.72
CA ASN A 34 -10.68 0.10 21.06
C ASN A 34 -11.54 -0.75 20.12
N MET A 35 -11.11 -0.95 18.88
CA MET A 35 -11.84 -1.76 17.88
C MET A 35 -11.16 -3.11 17.66
N GLY A 36 -9.84 -3.17 17.85
CA GLY A 36 -9.03 -4.37 17.62
C GLY A 36 -9.04 -4.83 16.16
N VAL A 37 -8.39 -5.95 15.87
CA VAL A 37 -8.35 -6.60 14.56
C VAL A 37 -8.76 -8.06 14.72
N GLY A 38 -9.70 -8.53 13.90
CA GLY A 38 -10.13 -9.92 13.91
C GLY A 38 -9.04 -10.84 13.39
N CYS A 39 -8.75 -11.93 14.09
CA CYS A 39 -7.66 -12.84 13.77
C CYS A 39 -7.94 -14.23 14.36
N LYS A 40 -7.91 -15.24 13.49
CA LYS A 40 -8.01 -16.66 13.82
C LYS A 40 -6.68 -17.40 13.68
N GLN A 41 -5.72 -16.82 12.95
CA GLN A 41 -4.39 -17.43 12.79
C GLN A 41 -3.70 -17.65 14.15
N ALA A 42 -3.38 -18.91 14.44
CA ALA A 42 -3.00 -19.35 15.78
C ALA A 42 -1.66 -18.77 16.28
N ASP A 43 -0.67 -18.63 15.40
CA ASP A 43 0.66 -18.10 15.76
C ASP A 43 0.63 -16.59 16.00
N ILE A 44 -0.12 -15.82 15.21
CA ILE A 44 -0.34 -14.39 15.44
C ILE A 44 -1.01 -14.21 16.80
N ARG A 45 -2.09 -14.94 17.07
CA ARG A 45 -2.76 -14.90 18.38
C ARG A 45 -1.84 -15.30 19.52
N LYS A 46 -1.02 -16.34 19.33
CA LYS A 46 -0.05 -16.77 20.34
C LYS A 46 1.02 -15.70 20.60
N ALA A 47 1.45 -14.97 19.58
CA ALA A 47 2.43 -13.89 19.71
C ALA A 47 1.87 -12.75 20.57
N PHE A 48 0.64 -12.28 20.30
CA PHE A 48 -0.01 -11.24 21.10
C PHE A 48 -0.38 -11.70 22.51
N ARG A 49 -0.77 -12.98 22.71
CA ARG A 49 -1.15 -13.51 24.03
C ARG A 49 -0.06 -13.36 25.08
N GLN A 50 1.20 -13.37 24.66
CA GLN A 50 2.35 -13.23 25.56
C GLN A 50 2.36 -11.89 26.31
N PHE A 51 1.62 -10.90 25.81
CA PHE A 51 1.56 -9.54 26.34
C PHE A 51 0.27 -9.24 27.13
N GLU A 52 -0.63 -10.23 27.28
CA GLU A 52 -1.89 -10.07 28.04
C GLU A 52 -1.65 -9.82 29.54
N SER A 53 -0.68 -10.52 30.14
CA SER A 53 -0.34 -10.34 31.56
C SER A 53 0.26 -8.97 31.87
N GLU A 54 0.82 -8.30 30.87
CA GLU A 54 1.35 -6.94 30.97
C GLU A 54 0.28 -5.88 30.66
N GLY A 55 -0.93 -6.30 30.24
CA GLY A 55 -2.00 -5.39 29.82
C GLY A 55 -1.74 -4.70 28.47
N LEU A 56 -0.76 -5.18 27.70
CA LEU A 56 -0.27 -4.55 26.48
C LEU A 56 -0.99 -5.05 25.21
N ALA A 57 -1.60 -6.23 25.29
CA ALA A 57 -2.53 -6.74 24.29
C ALA A 57 -3.69 -7.43 24.99
N PHE A 58 -4.84 -7.52 24.34
CA PHE A 58 -5.99 -8.25 24.84
C PHE A 58 -6.65 -9.05 23.73
N GLN A 59 -7.10 -10.26 24.04
CA GLN A 59 -7.88 -11.07 23.11
C GLN A 59 -9.28 -11.29 23.65
N HIS A 60 -10.27 -10.95 22.84
CA HIS A 60 -11.66 -11.23 23.13
C HIS A 60 -12.34 -11.79 21.89
N GLU A 61 -13.02 -12.92 22.06
CA GLU A 61 -13.57 -13.72 20.96
C GLU A 61 -12.48 -14.00 19.91
N ASP A 62 -12.65 -13.49 18.70
CA ASP A 62 -11.69 -13.59 17.61
C ASP A 62 -10.99 -12.27 17.30
N ARG A 63 -10.96 -11.29 18.21
CA ARG A 63 -10.28 -10.01 18.01
C ARG A 63 -9.08 -9.85 18.92
N ILE A 64 -8.06 -9.19 18.40
CA ILE A 64 -6.86 -8.78 19.10
C ILE A 64 -6.86 -7.26 19.21
N TYR A 65 -6.78 -6.77 20.44
CA TYR A 65 -6.65 -5.35 20.77
C TYR A 65 -5.20 -5.09 21.18
N VAL A 66 -4.62 -4.01 20.67
CA VAL A 66 -3.18 -3.73 20.80
C VAL A 66 -3.01 -2.33 21.36
N THR A 67 -2.30 -2.20 22.47
CA THR A 67 -2.00 -0.90 23.10
C THR A 67 -0.99 -0.08 22.31
N LYS A 68 -1.05 1.24 22.47
CA LYS A 68 -0.05 2.19 22.00
C LYS A 68 1.36 1.79 22.46
N GLU A 69 1.53 1.41 23.72
CA GLU A 69 2.84 1.01 24.24
C GLU A 69 3.39 -0.24 23.51
N LEU A 70 2.53 -1.21 23.19
CA LEU A 70 2.97 -2.39 22.43
C LEU A 70 3.30 -2.06 20.97
N VAL A 71 2.53 -1.17 20.34
CA VAL A 71 2.85 -0.69 18.99
C VAL A 71 4.19 0.03 18.98
N GLU A 72 4.42 0.95 19.91
CA GLU A 72 5.70 1.68 20.04
C GLU A 72 6.88 0.72 20.27
N LYS A 73 6.69 -0.32 21.10
CA LYS A 73 7.69 -1.38 21.31
C LYS A 73 8.01 -2.12 20.01
N CYS A 74 7.01 -2.51 19.23
CA CYS A 74 7.22 -3.20 17.94
C CYS A 74 7.90 -2.28 16.92
N LEU A 75 7.51 -1.01 16.85
CA LEU A 75 8.15 -0.04 15.96
C LEU A 75 9.62 0.19 16.33
N SER A 76 9.97 0.17 17.63
CA SER A 76 11.36 0.34 18.07
C SER A 76 12.32 -0.78 17.64
N THR A 77 11.79 -1.97 17.31
CA THR A 77 12.57 -3.11 16.79
C THR A 77 12.48 -3.26 15.28
N THR A 78 11.65 -2.47 14.60
CA THR A 78 11.47 -2.56 13.16
C THR A 78 12.63 -1.85 12.46
N PRO A 79 13.35 -2.50 11.52
CA PRO A 79 14.41 -1.85 10.75
C PRO A 79 13.93 -0.60 10.02
N GLY A 80 14.72 0.47 10.12
CA GLY A 80 14.36 1.79 9.61
C GLY A 80 14.56 1.96 8.11
N VAL A 81 14.32 3.18 7.60
CA VAL A 81 14.54 3.52 6.17
C VAL A 81 16.01 3.37 5.77
N ASP A 82 16.94 3.76 6.64
CA ASP A 82 18.40 3.68 6.37
C ASP A 82 18.92 2.23 6.30
N GLU A 83 18.18 1.28 6.86
CA GLU A 83 18.49 -0.16 6.82
C GLU A 83 17.82 -0.88 5.64
N PHE A 84 17.03 -0.15 4.85
CA PHE A 84 16.26 -0.70 3.74
C PHE A 84 16.94 -0.46 2.38
N PHE A 85 16.87 -1.45 1.50
CA PHE A 85 17.70 -1.51 0.28
C PHE A 85 17.15 -0.69 -0.91
N VAL A 86 15.92 -0.18 -0.83
CA VAL A 86 15.34 0.64 -1.91
C VAL A 86 15.48 2.11 -1.53
N PRO A 87 16.01 2.98 -2.40
CA PRO A 87 16.11 4.40 -2.12
C PRO A 87 14.75 5.11 -2.17
N LEU A 88 14.70 6.32 -1.61
CA LEU A 88 13.56 7.23 -1.78
C LEU A 88 13.32 7.55 -3.27
N ASP A 89 12.12 8.06 -3.57
CA ASP A 89 11.69 8.49 -4.91
C ASP A 89 11.77 7.37 -5.97
N SER A 90 11.48 6.13 -5.57
CA SER A 90 11.57 4.94 -6.42
C SER A 90 10.22 4.56 -7.05
N PHE A 91 10.16 4.46 -8.37
CA PHE A 91 8.99 3.95 -9.10
C PHE A 91 9.14 2.50 -9.53
N PHE A 92 8.10 1.69 -9.30
CA PHE A 92 8.10 0.26 -9.60
C PHE A 92 7.02 -0.08 -10.62
N ILE A 93 7.31 -1.05 -11.47
CA ILE A 93 6.26 -1.76 -12.21
C ILE A 93 5.63 -2.75 -11.25
N GLY A 94 4.47 -2.44 -10.68
CA GLY A 94 3.92 -3.23 -9.61
C GLY A 94 2.48 -3.68 -9.83
N GLY A 95 1.83 -3.99 -8.72
CA GLY A 95 0.56 -4.70 -8.61
C GLY A 95 0.60 -6.13 -9.14
N THR A 96 -0.58 -6.71 -9.32
CA THR A 96 -0.76 -8.07 -9.85
C THR A 96 -2.07 -8.12 -10.63
N ALA A 97 -2.03 -7.70 -11.89
CA ALA A 97 -3.19 -7.77 -12.76
C ALA A 97 -3.54 -9.23 -13.04
N PRO A 98 -4.82 -9.65 -12.94
CA PRO A 98 -5.25 -10.95 -13.41
C PRO A 98 -5.12 -11.10 -14.93
N TYR A 99 -5.14 -10.00 -15.68
CA TYR A 99 -5.22 -10.01 -17.14
C TYR A 99 -4.25 -9.03 -17.81
N ILE A 100 -3.94 -9.32 -19.07
CA ILE A 100 -3.30 -8.43 -20.03
C ILE A 100 -4.39 -7.71 -20.84
N TYR A 101 -4.15 -6.43 -21.12
CA TYR A 101 -4.88 -5.68 -22.13
C TYR A 101 -4.21 -5.89 -23.50
N ASP A 102 -4.98 -6.32 -24.49
CA ASP A 102 -4.53 -6.40 -25.88
C ASP A 102 -4.58 -4.98 -26.47
N ASP A 103 -3.44 -4.30 -26.47
CA ASP A 103 -3.29 -2.92 -26.93
C ASP A 103 -3.64 -2.72 -28.41
N GLU A 104 -3.49 -3.76 -29.24
CA GLU A 104 -3.82 -3.69 -30.68
C GLU A 104 -5.31 -3.86 -30.94
N LYS A 105 -5.96 -4.79 -30.22
CA LYS A 105 -7.39 -5.07 -30.37
C LYS A 105 -8.27 -4.18 -29.49
N GLY A 106 -7.69 -3.49 -28.51
CA GLY A 106 -8.41 -2.66 -27.55
C GLY A 106 -9.28 -3.45 -26.57
N ILE A 107 -8.91 -4.69 -26.24
CA ILE A 107 -9.71 -5.58 -25.37
C ILE A 107 -8.92 -6.05 -24.15
N GLY A 108 -9.54 -6.00 -22.97
CA GLY A 108 -9.00 -6.54 -21.73
C GLY A 108 -9.34 -8.03 -21.53
N GLY A 109 -8.83 -8.61 -20.45
CA GLY A 109 -9.21 -9.98 -20.04
C GLY A 109 -8.37 -11.11 -20.65
N ILE A 110 -7.25 -10.81 -21.29
CA ILE A 110 -6.36 -11.84 -21.83
C ILE A 110 -5.56 -12.47 -20.70
N PHE A 111 -5.52 -13.80 -20.61
CA PHE A 111 -4.71 -14.45 -19.58
C PHE A 111 -3.22 -14.23 -19.83
N PRO A 112 -2.46 -13.83 -18.79
CA PRO A 112 -1.02 -13.63 -18.93
C PRO A 112 -0.30 -14.96 -19.18
N THR A 113 0.84 -14.86 -19.85
CA THR A 113 1.72 -15.99 -20.17
C THR A 113 3.14 -15.70 -19.69
N PRO A 114 4.01 -16.74 -19.57
CA PRO A 114 5.43 -16.55 -19.27
C PRO A 114 6.12 -15.51 -20.15
N GLU A 115 5.78 -15.42 -21.44
CA GLU A 115 6.34 -14.45 -22.38
C GLU A 115 5.96 -13.01 -22.02
N HIS A 116 4.74 -12.79 -21.53
CA HIS A 116 4.34 -11.47 -21.04
C HIS A 116 5.17 -11.05 -19.83
N VAL A 117 5.38 -11.96 -18.87
CA VAL A 117 6.22 -11.68 -17.68
C VAL A 117 7.66 -11.40 -18.08
N ALA A 118 8.22 -12.19 -19.01
CA ALA A 118 9.58 -11.97 -19.52
C ALA A 118 9.72 -10.59 -20.18
N LYS A 119 8.77 -10.22 -21.05
CA LYS A 119 8.75 -8.90 -21.72
C LYS A 119 8.68 -7.77 -20.69
N ILE A 120 7.79 -7.86 -19.70
CA ILE A 120 7.65 -6.83 -18.66
C ILE A 120 8.92 -6.72 -17.81
N ALA A 121 9.55 -7.84 -17.46
CA ALA A 121 10.79 -7.86 -16.69
C ALA A 121 11.97 -7.25 -17.47
N GLN A 122 12.05 -7.50 -18.78
CA GLN A 122 13.02 -6.86 -19.66
C GLN A 122 12.82 -5.34 -19.72
N ILE A 123 11.56 -4.87 -19.89
CA ILE A 123 11.24 -3.44 -19.84
C ILE A 123 11.66 -2.84 -18.49
N ALA A 124 11.40 -3.53 -17.37
CA ALA A 124 11.83 -3.08 -16.05
C ALA A 124 13.36 -2.92 -15.96
N GLN A 125 14.10 -3.90 -16.48
CA GLN A 125 15.56 -3.94 -16.46
C GLN A 125 16.19 -2.84 -17.33
N GLU A 126 15.62 -2.57 -18.50
CA GLU A 126 16.18 -1.65 -19.50
C GLU A 126 15.95 -0.16 -19.17
N ASN A 127 15.01 0.16 -18.27
CA ASN A 127 14.60 1.54 -18.01
C ASN A 127 15.01 2.04 -16.62
N ASP A 128 15.96 2.98 -16.53
CA ASP A 128 16.52 3.47 -15.25
C ASP A 128 15.50 4.12 -14.32
N VAL A 129 14.47 4.79 -14.87
CA VAL A 129 13.37 5.38 -14.07
C VAL A 129 12.55 4.33 -13.32
N VAL A 130 12.60 3.08 -13.76
CA VAL A 130 12.00 1.94 -13.06
C VAL A 130 13.01 1.41 -12.06
N ALA A 131 12.79 1.68 -10.78
CA ALA A 131 13.64 1.27 -9.67
C ALA A 131 13.52 -0.23 -9.33
N GLY A 132 12.42 -0.87 -9.71
CA GLY A 132 12.20 -2.30 -9.48
C GLY A 132 10.86 -2.79 -10.04
N MET A 133 10.54 -4.06 -9.78
CA MET A 133 9.28 -4.63 -10.26
C MET A 133 8.61 -5.58 -9.27
N GLY A 134 7.29 -5.51 -9.23
CA GLY A 134 6.41 -6.52 -8.71
C GLY A 134 6.07 -7.58 -9.75
N ARG A 135 5.06 -8.38 -9.44
CA ARG A 135 4.51 -9.40 -10.34
C ARG A 135 4.04 -8.86 -11.69
N ALA A 136 3.54 -7.63 -11.72
CA ALA A 136 2.85 -6.99 -12.84
C ALA A 136 1.55 -7.71 -13.24
N VAL A 137 1.64 -8.98 -13.63
CA VAL A 137 0.53 -9.87 -13.97
C VAL A 137 0.59 -11.19 -13.23
N LYS A 138 -0.54 -11.91 -13.13
CA LYS A 138 -0.65 -13.15 -12.34
C LYS A 138 -0.51 -14.41 -13.19
N LEU A 139 0.67 -15.05 -13.16
CA LEU A 139 0.77 -16.44 -13.61
C LEU A 139 0.16 -17.41 -12.60
N LYS A 140 -0.22 -18.60 -13.09
CA LYS A 140 -0.72 -19.69 -12.24
C LYS A 140 0.38 -20.29 -11.37
N ASN A 141 1.59 -20.43 -11.91
CA ASN A 141 2.73 -20.98 -11.19
C ASN A 141 3.58 -19.83 -10.63
N GLU A 142 3.61 -19.70 -9.30
CA GLU A 142 4.37 -18.64 -8.62
C GLU A 142 5.88 -18.81 -8.76
N VAL A 143 6.38 -20.06 -8.70
CA VAL A 143 7.82 -20.33 -8.83
C VAL A 143 8.31 -19.98 -10.23
N GLU A 144 7.57 -20.38 -11.26
CA GLU A 144 7.87 -19.97 -12.65
C GLU A 144 7.86 -18.45 -12.81
N GLN A 145 6.89 -17.77 -12.19
CA GLN A 145 6.85 -16.31 -12.21
C GLN A 145 8.08 -15.69 -11.55
N MET A 146 8.49 -16.19 -10.39
CA MET A 146 9.68 -15.72 -9.66
C MET A 146 10.94 -15.97 -10.49
N ASP A 147 11.08 -17.13 -11.12
CA ASP A 147 12.23 -17.49 -11.95
C ASP A 147 12.36 -16.61 -13.18
N ILE A 148 11.25 -16.28 -13.85
CA ILE A 148 11.26 -15.37 -15.00
C ILE A 148 11.66 -13.97 -14.58
N MET A 149 11.07 -13.45 -13.49
CA MET A 149 11.40 -12.13 -12.95
C MET A 149 12.88 -12.04 -12.57
N ASP A 150 13.38 -13.04 -11.84
CA ASP A 150 14.78 -13.15 -11.42
C ASP A 150 15.74 -13.18 -12.61
N LYS A 151 15.44 -14.02 -13.61
CA LYS A 151 16.25 -14.19 -14.82
C LYS A 151 16.42 -12.90 -15.62
N TYR A 152 15.37 -12.10 -15.74
CA TYR A 152 15.36 -10.94 -16.64
C TYR A 152 15.49 -9.59 -15.95
N CYS A 153 15.38 -9.52 -14.62
CA CYS A 153 15.48 -8.27 -13.87
C CYS A 153 16.33 -8.42 -12.60
N SER A 154 17.44 -7.69 -12.55
CA SER A 154 18.38 -7.64 -11.41
C SER A 154 17.98 -6.63 -10.33
N LYS A 155 17.05 -5.72 -10.67
CA LYS A 155 16.53 -4.69 -9.76
C LYS A 155 15.69 -5.32 -8.63
N PRO A 156 15.42 -4.56 -7.54
CA PRO A 156 14.50 -4.97 -6.49
C PRO A 156 13.21 -5.63 -7.01
N LEU A 157 12.89 -6.80 -6.44
CA LEU A 157 11.69 -7.57 -6.80
C LEU A 157 10.71 -7.62 -5.65
N TYR A 158 9.41 -7.69 -5.97
CA TYR A 158 8.44 -8.12 -4.98
C TYR A 158 7.35 -9.04 -5.54
N PHE A 159 6.90 -9.99 -4.74
CA PHE A 159 5.94 -11.00 -5.19
C PHE A 159 5.21 -11.63 -4.02
N ALA A 160 4.10 -12.32 -4.32
CA ALA A 160 3.34 -13.05 -3.33
C ALA A 160 3.97 -14.42 -3.11
N VAL A 161 3.86 -14.92 -1.88
CA VAL A 161 4.20 -16.30 -1.51
C VAL A 161 2.94 -16.94 -0.93
N THR A 162 2.39 -17.92 -1.64
CA THR A 162 1.12 -18.55 -1.24
C THR A 162 1.20 -20.06 -1.01
N CYS A 163 2.37 -20.67 -1.21
CA CYS A 163 2.61 -22.08 -0.92
C CYS A 163 4.06 -22.34 -0.52
N ASP A 164 4.33 -23.56 -0.03
CA ASP A 164 5.67 -23.94 0.45
C ASP A 164 6.72 -23.89 -0.68
N ALA A 165 6.36 -24.24 -1.91
CA ALA A 165 7.28 -24.17 -3.05
C ALA A 165 7.71 -22.73 -3.39
N SER A 166 6.77 -21.75 -3.33
CA SER A 166 7.14 -20.34 -3.54
C SER A 166 7.89 -19.76 -2.34
N LEU A 167 7.66 -20.26 -1.12
CA LEU A 167 8.46 -19.91 0.06
C LEU A 167 9.90 -20.40 -0.07
N GLU A 168 10.12 -21.66 -0.43
CA GLU A 168 11.46 -22.23 -0.63
C GLU A 168 12.24 -21.42 -1.67
N ARG A 169 11.59 -21.08 -2.80
CA ARG A 169 12.23 -20.25 -3.83
C ARG A 169 12.50 -18.83 -3.36
N ALA A 170 11.60 -18.22 -2.56
CA ALA A 170 11.81 -16.90 -2.01
C ALA A 170 13.03 -16.85 -1.08
N ILE A 171 13.23 -17.89 -0.26
CA ILE A 171 14.40 -18.01 0.61
C ILE A 171 15.70 -18.06 -0.22
N GLN A 172 15.74 -18.88 -1.27
CA GLN A 172 16.89 -18.96 -2.17
C GLN A 172 17.20 -17.60 -2.82
N LEU A 173 16.20 -16.94 -3.39
CA LEU A 173 16.36 -15.61 -3.99
C LEU A 173 16.87 -14.57 -2.97
N TRP A 174 16.40 -14.64 -1.73
CA TRP A 174 16.87 -13.74 -0.68
C TRP A 174 18.32 -14.01 -0.29
N GLU A 175 18.76 -15.26 -0.24
CA GLU A 175 20.17 -15.61 0.00
C GLU A 175 21.09 -15.09 -1.10
N GLU A 176 20.64 -15.16 -2.36
CA GLU A 176 21.40 -14.76 -3.53
C GLU A 176 21.45 -13.24 -3.74
N ARG A 177 20.32 -12.54 -3.53
CA ARG A 177 20.15 -11.15 -4.00
C ARG A 177 19.98 -10.10 -2.92
N LYS A 178 19.44 -10.45 -1.75
CA LYS A 178 19.15 -9.52 -0.64
C LYS A 178 18.31 -8.28 -1.01
N ASN A 179 17.52 -8.34 -2.09
CA ASN A 179 16.74 -7.22 -2.60
C ASN A 179 15.31 -7.60 -3.00
N ILE A 180 14.72 -8.59 -2.33
CA ILE A 180 13.33 -9.01 -2.55
C ILE A 180 12.41 -8.59 -1.41
N MET A 181 11.13 -8.40 -1.70
CA MET A 181 10.06 -8.17 -0.72
C MET A 181 8.91 -9.14 -0.97
N ILE A 182 8.26 -9.60 0.10
CA ILE A 182 7.10 -10.49 0.00
C ILE A 182 5.83 -9.72 0.33
N VAL A 183 4.92 -9.60 -0.65
CA VAL A 183 3.66 -8.85 -0.49
C VAL A 183 2.56 -9.71 0.11
N PHE A 184 1.93 -9.17 1.16
CA PHE A 184 0.70 -9.70 1.75
C PHE A 184 -0.38 -8.63 1.83
N CYS A 185 -1.57 -8.94 1.33
CA CYS A 185 -2.80 -8.29 1.76
C CYS A 185 -3.26 -8.97 3.06
N LEU A 186 -2.54 -8.72 4.16
CA LEU A 186 -2.73 -9.42 5.43
C LEU A 186 -4.10 -9.11 6.02
N THR A 187 -4.62 -7.91 5.83
CA THR A 187 -5.94 -7.52 6.31
C THR A 187 -6.96 -7.40 5.18
N ARG A 188 -8.23 -7.62 5.53
CA ARG A 188 -9.42 -7.27 4.76
C ARG A 188 -10.11 -6.12 5.48
N PRO A 189 -10.16 -4.93 4.88
CA PRO A 189 -10.81 -3.81 5.52
C PRO A 189 -12.32 -3.97 5.73
N PRO A 190 -12.88 -3.50 6.87
CA PRO A 190 -12.14 -2.96 8.02
C PRO A 190 -11.68 -4.05 9.01
N LEU A 191 -10.40 -4.01 9.40
CA LEU A 191 -9.86 -4.60 10.62
C LEU A 191 -10.11 -6.11 10.82
N GLU A 192 -9.92 -6.90 9.76
CA GLU A 192 -9.99 -8.37 9.82
C GLU A 192 -8.76 -8.99 9.14
N VAL A 193 -8.12 -9.99 9.73
CA VAL A 193 -7.03 -10.74 9.09
C VAL A 193 -7.60 -11.60 7.96
N ASN A 194 -6.91 -11.58 6.82
CA ASN A 194 -7.19 -12.43 5.69
C ASN A 194 -6.63 -13.83 5.93
N GLU A 195 -7.47 -14.72 6.44
CA GLU A 195 -7.06 -16.09 6.78
C GLU A 195 -6.59 -16.94 5.58
N ASN A 196 -6.87 -16.49 4.35
CA ASN A 196 -6.32 -17.15 3.15
C ASN A 196 -4.80 -16.93 2.99
N PHE A 197 -4.23 -15.92 3.64
CA PHE A 197 -2.83 -15.55 3.53
C PHE A 197 -2.06 -15.57 4.85
N SER A 198 -2.78 -15.59 5.99
CA SER A 198 -2.21 -15.46 7.32
C SER A 198 -1.17 -16.54 7.64
N GLU A 199 -1.40 -17.79 7.22
CA GLU A 199 -0.44 -18.88 7.40
C GLU A 199 0.87 -18.65 6.62
N ASN A 200 0.77 -18.24 5.36
CA ASN A 200 1.95 -17.93 4.53
C ASN A 200 2.69 -16.70 5.05
N PHE A 201 1.97 -15.69 5.54
CA PHE A 201 2.56 -14.53 6.21
C PHE A 201 3.42 -14.96 7.40
N VAL A 202 2.89 -15.80 8.29
CA VAL A 202 3.65 -16.29 9.45
C VAL A 202 4.89 -17.07 9.03
N LYS A 203 4.78 -17.96 8.02
CA LYS A 203 5.93 -18.71 7.51
C LYS A 203 7.02 -17.79 6.95
N VAL A 204 6.64 -16.79 6.18
CA VAL A 204 7.57 -15.80 5.60
C VAL A 204 8.24 -14.95 6.68
N VAL A 205 7.48 -14.50 7.69
CA VAL A 205 8.03 -13.76 8.84
C VAL A 205 9.02 -14.63 9.60
N LYS A 206 8.69 -15.90 9.89
CA LYS A 206 9.61 -16.85 10.56
C LYS A 206 10.88 -17.12 9.74
N ALA A 207 10.79 -17.05 8.41
CA ALA A 207 11.94 -17.18 7.52
C ALA A 207 12.82 -15.90 7.47
N GLY A 208 12.40 -14.80 8.09
CA GLY A 208 13.16 -13.54 8.15
C GLY A 208 13.21 -12.79 6.82
N LEU A 209 12.23 -13.02 5.93
CA LEU A 209 12.14 -12.30 4.65
C LEU A 209 11.46 -10.93 4.84
N PRO A 210 11.85 -9.89 4.07
CA PRO A 210 11.19 -8.58 4.14
C PRO A 210 9.70 -8.68 3.79
N VAL A 211 8.83 -8.22 4.70
CA VAL A 211 7.38 -8.29 4.54
C VAL A 211 6.80 -6.94 4.12
N PHE A 212 6.24 -6.90 2.92
CA PHE A 212 5.39 -5.83 2.44
C PHE A 212 3.98 -6.08 2.96
N ILE A 213 3.44 -5.15 3.75
CA ILE A 213 2.14 -5.30 4.40
C ILE A 213 1.16 -4.31 3.78
N SER A 214 0.23 -4.85 3.01
CA SER A 214 -0.78 -4.12 2.26
C SER A 214 -2.12 -4.11 2.98
N ALA A 215 -2.76 -2.95 2.94
CA ALA A 215 -4.17 -2.73 3.27
C ALA A 215 -4.76 -1.74 2.25
N MET A 216 -6.05 -1.87 1.92
CA MET A 216 -6.73 -0.94 1.02
C MET A 216 -8.10 -0.49 1.58
N PRO A 217 -8.17 0.19 2.73
CA PRO A 217 -9.38 0.86 3.13
C PRO A 217 -9.87 1.84 2.06
N MET A 218 -11.19 1.85 1.88
CA MET A 218 -11.88 2.63 0.86
C MET A 218 -12.79 3.63 1.56
N GLY A 219 -12.48 4.93 1.43
CA GLY A 219 -13.33 5.98 1.96
C GLY A 219 -14.75 5.86 1.41
N GLY A 220 -15.74 5.78 2.30
CA GLY A 220 -17.15 5.58 1.94
C GLY A 220 -17.60 4.12 1.81
N ILE A 221 -16.70 3.15 2.00
CA ILE A 221 -17.04 1.72 2.02
C ILE A 221 -16.56 1.07 3.32
N SER A 222 -15.25 1.11 3.58
CA SER A 222 -14.61 0.44 4.72
C SER A 222 -13.89 1.39 5.68
N THR A 223 -13.98 2.69 5.43
CA THR A 223 -13.56 3.76 6.36
C THR A 223 -14.34 5.03 6.05
N SER A 224 -14.28 6.01 6.94
CA SER A 224 -14.99 7.27 6.77
C SER A 224 -14.52 8.04 5.53
N TYR A 225 -15.42 8.80 4.93
CA TYR A 225 -15.16 9.57 3.72
C TYR A 225 -14.37 10.87 4.02
N SER A 226 -13.17 10.73 4.60
CA SER A 226 -12.25 11.82 4.95
C SER A 226 -10.79 11.42 4.77
N TYR A 227 -9.88 12.40 4.62
CA TYR A 227 -8.44 12.12 4.55
C TYR A 227 -7.94 11.45 5.83
N ASN A 228 -8.15 12.08 7.00
CA ASN A 228 -7.66 11.55 8.28
C ASN A 228 -8.27 10.20 8.63
N GLY A 229 -9.57 9.96 8.36
CA GLY A 229 -10.19 8.66 8.60
C GLY A 229 -9.64 7.55 7.69
N ALA A 230 -9.43 7.85 6.40
CA ALA A 230 -8.82 6.89 5.48
C ALA A 230 -7.36 6.59 5.84
N LEU A 231 -6.59 7.60 6.23
CA LEU A 231 -5.22 7.45 6.72
C LEU A 231 -5.18 6.62 8.00
N ALA A 232 -5.97 6.97 9.03
CA ALA A 232 -5.99 6.29 10.31
C ALA A 232 -6.37 4.80 10.20
N MET A 233 -7.44 4.47 9.46
CA MET A 233 -7.86 3.07 9.27
C MET A 233 -6.79 2.26 8.53
N THR A 234 -6.19 2.83 7.48
CA THR A 234 -5.13 2.17 6.71
C THR A 234 -3.89 1.96 7.56
N HIS A 235 -3.52 2.96 8.34
CA HIS A 235 -2.37 2.88 9.22
C HIS A 235 -2.58 1.85 10.34
N ALA A 236 -3.78 1.80 10.94
CA ALA A 236 -4.12 0.82 11.97
C ALA A 236 -3.93 -0.62 11.46
N GLU A 237 -4.50 -0.95 10.29
CA GLU A 237 -4.40 -2.29 9.72
C GLU A 237 -2.96 -2.71 9.42
N VAL A 238 -2.15 -1.79 8.90
CA VAL A 238 -0.75 -2.10 8.58
C VAL A 238 0.09 -2.16 9.85
N LEU A 239 -0.11 -1.27 10.81
CA LEU A 239 0.56 -1.32 12.12
C LEU A 239 0.27 -2.64 12.84
N PHE A 240 -0.96 -3.15 12.77
CA PHE A 240 -1.28 -4.47 13.30
C PHE A 240 -0.41 -5.56 12.65
N GLY A 241 -0.28 -5.54 11.32
CA GLY A 241 0.59 -6.47 10.60
C GLY A 241 2.06 -6.33 10.98
N ILE A 242 2.56 -5.09 11.14
CA ILE A 242 3.93 -4.81 11.59
C ILE A 242 4.14 -5.40 13.00
N CYS A 243 3.20 -5.16 13.93
CA CYS A 243 3.26 -5.73 15.27
C CYS A 243 3.25 -7.27 15.21
N ALA A 244 2.36 -7.88 14.43
CA ALA A 244 2.34 -9.33 14.26
C ALA A 244 3.70 -9.87 13.75
N ALA A 245 4.31 -9.19 12.78
CA ALA A 245 5.62 -9.57 12.26
C ALA A 245 6.72 -9.44 13.33
N GLN A 246 6.79 -8.30 14.03
CA GLN A 246 7.81 -8.03 15.06
C GLN A 246 7.67 -8.92 16.28
N LEU A 247 6.46 -9.30 16.67
CA LEU A 247 6.24 -10.22 17.80
C LEU A 247 6.58 -11.68 17.45
N ILE A 248 6.50 -12.06 16.18
CA ILE A 248 6.89 -13.40 15.70
C ILE A 248 8.40 -13.48 15.46
N ASN A 249 8.97 -12.44 14.85
CA ASN A 249 10.39 -12.35 14.51
C ASN A 249 10.89 -10.90 14.65
N PRO A 250 11.33 -10.48 15.86
CA PRO A 250 11.83 -9.13 16.10
C PRO A 250 13.00 -8.78 15.17
N GLY A 251 12.96 -7.59 14.56
CA GLY A 251 13.98 -7.15 13.62
C GLY A 251 13.75 -7.57 12.16
N VAL A 252 12.66 -8.29 11.85
CA VAL A 252 12.29 -8.53 10.45
C VAL A 252 11.96 -7.22 9.76
N THR A 253 12.43 -7.01 8.52
CA THR A 253 12.11 -5.81 7.76
C THR A 253 10.61 -5.79 7.42
N CYS A 254 9.94 -4.71 7.81
CA CYS A 254 8.53 -4.47 7.47
C CYS A 254 8.40 -3.23 6.59
N ILE A 255 7.63 -3.34 5.50
CA ILE A 255 7.32 -2.21 4.62
C ILE A 255 5.84 -1.86 4.79
N HIS A 256 5.57 -0.62 5.21
CA HIS A 256 4.21 -0.10 5.30
C HIS A 256 3.68 0.21 3.90
N ALA A 257 2.85 -0.66 3.37
CA ALA A 257 2.34 -0.58 2.00
C ALA A 257 0.81 -0.45 1.91
N GLY A 258 0.16 -0.05 3.00
CA GLY A 258 -1.24 0.33 2.98
C GLY A 258 -1.48 1.54 2.09
N PHE A 259 -2.42 1.42 1.15
CA PHE A 259 -2.71 2.40 0.10
C PHE A 259 -4.21 2.76 0.15
N PRO A 260 -4.57 3.82 0.87
CA PRO A 260 -5.97 4.23 0.95
C PRO A 260 -6.49 4.62 -0.43
N THR A 261 -7.76 4.35 -0.68
CA THR A 261 -8.44 4.80 -1.91
C THR A 261 -9.84 5.30 -1.60
N ILE A 262 -10.52 5.81 -2.63
CA ILE A 262 -11.81 6.48 -2.53
C ILE A 262 -12.81 5.68 -3.36
N ALA A 263 -13.89 5.22 -2.73
CA ALA A 263 -15.03 4.69 -3.44
C ALA A 263 -15.80 5.86 -4.04
N ASP A 264 -15.89 5.93 -5.36
CA ASP A 264 -16.50 7.08 -6.02
C ASP A 264 -17.96 6.75 -6.39
N PRO A 265 -18.96 7.39 -5.73
CA PRO A 265 -20.37 7.11 -5.99
C PRO A 265 -20.80 7.41 -7.43
N ARG A 266 -20.02 8.19 -8.19
CA ARG A 266 -20.31 8.53 -9.58
C ARG A 266 -20.00 7.40 -10.56
N ILE A 267 -19.27 6.38 -10.10
CA ILE A 267 -18.90 5.18 -10.86
C ILE A 267 -19.26 3.92 -10.08
N ASP A 268 -20.46 3.91 -9.48
CA ASP A 268 -21.00 2.77 -8.72
C ASP A 268 -20.11 2.34 -7.54
N TYR A 269 -19.52 3.31 -6.84
CA TYR A 269 -18.59 3.10 -5.71
C TYR A 269 -17.33 2.31 -6.07
N ASN A 270 -17.02 2.16 -7.36
CA ASN A 270 -15.72 1.62 -7.77
C ASN A 270 -14.58 2.52 -7.29
N PRO A 271 -13.39 1.95 -7.03
CA PRO A 271 -12.24 2.72 -6.60
C PRO A 271 -11.78 3.65 -7.73
N ASN A 272 -11.70 4.95 -7.47
CA ASN A 272 -11.24 5.91 -8.45
C ASN A 272 -9.76 6.26 -8.21
N TYR A 273 -8.89 5.59 -8.96
CA TYR A 273 -7.45 5.73 -8.80
C TYR A 273 -6.85 6.97 -9.49
N GLY A 274 -7.56 7.53 -10.48
CA GLY A 274 -7.10 8.70 -11.26
C GLY A 274 -7.34 10.05 -10.57
N LEU A 275 -7.65 10.07 -9.28
CA LEU A 275 -7.99 11.28 -8.55
C LEU A 275 -6.75 11.97 -7.98
N ILE A 276 -6.75 13.31 -7.99
CA ILE A 276 -5.79 14.12 -7.24
C ILE A 276 -5.77 13.68 -5.76
N SER A 277 -6.96 13.51 -5.16
CA SER A 277 -7.11 13.10 -3.76
C SER A 277 -6.64 11.67 -3.48
N HIS A 278 -6.71 10.75 -4.45
CA HIS A 278 -6.12 9.40 -4.32
C HIS A 278 -4.59 9.50 -4.24
N ASN A 279 -3.98 10.26 -5.15
CA ASN A 279 -2.53 10.48 -5.14
C ASN A 279 -2.10 11.20 -3.85
N LEU A 280 -2.81 12.26 -3.44
CA LEU A 280 -2.51 13.01 -2.23
C LEU A 280 -2.65 12.16 -0.97
N LEU A 281 -3.69 11.34 -0.84
CA LEU A 281 -3.84 10.36 0.25
C LEU A 281 -2.61 9.47 0.42
N ASN A 282 -2.10 8.95 -0.68
CA ASN A 282 -0.97 8.03 -0.71
C ASN A 282 0.34 8.75 -0.39
N ILE A 283 0.52 9.97 -0.89
CA ILE A 283 1.66 10.85 -0.53
C ILE A 283 1.63 11.16 0.97
N LEU A 284 0.48 11.55 1.51
CA LEU A 284 0.30 11.82 2.95
C LEU A 284 0.63 10.60 3.81
N MET A 285 0.22 9.40 3.38
CA MET A 285 0.61 8.15 4.02
C MET A 285 2.12 7.93 3.96
N THR A 286 2.79 8.26 2.85
CA THR A 286 4.26 8.22 2.78
C THR A 286 4.90 9.11 3.84
N HIS A 287 4.48 10.38 3.95
CA HIS A 287 5.04 11.31 4.94
C HIS A 287 4.84 10.82 6.37
N LEU A 288 3.64 10.31 6.70
CA LEU A 288 3.38 9.71 8.00
C LEU A 288 4.36 8.57 8.32
N ASN A 289 4.56 7.66 7.38
CA ASN A 289 5.47 6.52 7.58
C ASN A 289 6.94 6.94 7.66
N LEU A 290 7.39 7.91 6.88
CA LEU A 290 8.75 8.43 6.95
C LEU A 290 9.03 9.14 8.29
N MET A 291 8.04 9.86 8.85
CA MET A 291 8.16 10.41 10.20
C MET A 291 8.29 9.32 11.29
N LEU A 292 7.79 8.11 11.02
CA LEU A 292 7.95 6.93 11.89
C LEU A 292 9.20 6.10 11.58
N ASP A 293 10.04 6.52 10.62
CA ASP A 293 11.19 5.76 10.12
C ASP A 293 10.82 4.40 9.48
N LEU A 294 9.62 4.29 8.89
CA LEU A 294 9.18 3.06 8.25
C LEU A 294 9.42 3.10 6.73
N PRO A 295 10.04 2.07 6.14
CA PRO A 295 9.98 1.85 4.70
C PRO A 295 8.52 1.83 4.23
N THR A 296 8.21 2.51 3.12
CA THR A 296 6.82 2.68 2.69
C THR A 296 6.64 2.60 1.18
N PHE A 297 5.57 1.93 0.76
CA PHE A 297 5.33 1.61 -0.65
C PHE A 297 3.88 1.88 -1.05
N GLN A 298 3.64 3.05 -1.63
CA GLN A 298 2.31 3.60 -1.86
C GLN A 298 1.83 3.45 -3.32
N SER A 299 0.62 3.92 -3.61
CA SER A 299 0.04 3.90 -4.95
C SER A 299 -0.15 5.33 -5.49
N ALA A 300 0.20 5.55 -6.75
CA ALA A 300 -0.02 6.81 -7.47
C ALA A 300 0.13 6.55 -8.98
N GLY A 301 -0.23 7.54 -9.81
CA GLY A 301 -0.06 7.49 -11.27
C GLY A 301 -0.95 6.44 -11.97
N THR A 302 -2.07 6.11 -11.34
CA THR A 302 -3.04 5.10 -11.75
C THR A 302 -4.28 5.72 -12.37
N THR A 303 -5.11 4.89 -12.99
CA THR A 303 -6.39 5.33 -13.57
C THR A 303 -7.47 4.29 -13.34
N HIS A 304 -8.72 4.71 -13.51
CA HIS A 304 -9.88 3.80 -13.54
C HIS A 304 -10.34 3.50 -14.98
N GLU A 305 -9.76 4.15 -15.99
CA GLU A 305 -10.13 3.98 -17.40
C GLU A 305 -10.08 2.52 -17.84
N GLU A 306 -11.13 2.03 -18.49
CA GLU A 306 -11.21 0.64 -18.96
C GLU A 306 -10.33 0.35 -20.18
N HIS A 307 -9.96 1.41 -20.90
CA HIS A 307 -9.24 1.34 -22.17
C HIS A 307 -8.06 2.31 -22.16
N LEU A 308 -7.16 2.10 -23.11
CA LEU A 308 -6.02 2.98 -23.32
C LEU A 308 -6.48 4.32 -23.93
N THR A 309 -6.79 5.29 -23.06
CA THR A 309 -7.28 6.62 -23.46
C THR A 309 -6.24 7.70 -23.16
N GLN A 310 -6.43 8.90 -23.72
CA GLN A 310 -5.61 10.07 -23.36
C GLN A 310 -5.69 10.36 -21.86
N LYS A 311 -6.89 10.22 -21.27
CA LYS A 311 -7.10 10.36 -19.84
C LYS A 311 -6.28 9.37 -19.02
N ALA A 312 -6.13 8.12 -19.48
CA ALA A 312 -5.29 7.13 -18.80
C ALA A 312 -3.82 7.56 -18.72
N PHE A 313 -3.32 8.33 -19.71
CA PHE A 313 -1.99 8.92 -19.70
C PHE A 313 -1.91 10.20 -18.87
N ASP A 314 -2.92 11.06 -18.96
CA ASP A 314 -2.99 12.30 -18.19
C ASP A 314 -3.04 12.01 -16.68
N ASP A 315 -3.79 10.99 -16.26
CA ASP A 315 -3.85 10.53 -14.87
C ASP A 315 -2.47 10.04 -14.38
N ALA A 316 -1.74 9.31 -15.24
CA ALA A 316 -0.38 8.85 -14.94
C ALA A 316 0.59 10.03 -14.78
N ARG A 317 0.56 10.96 -15.74
CA ARG A 317 1.38 12.19 -15.72
C ARG A 317 1.12 13.01 -14.46
N MET A 318 -0.15 13.24 -14.14
CA MET A 318 -0.56 13.96 -12.93
C MET A 318 -0.04 13.28 -11.67
N GLY A 319 -0.28 11.98 -11.50
CA GLY A 319 0.16 11.26 -10.31
C GLY A 319 1.67 11.22 -10.14
N GLN A 320 2.42 10.98 -11.22
CA GLN A 320 3.88 11.00 -11.22
C GLN A 320 4.44 12.39 -10.91
N ALA A 321 3.85 13.46 -11.46
CA ALA A 321 4.22 14.84 -11.15
C ALA A 321 4.03 15.15 -9.66
N MET A 322 2.89 14.73 -9.09
CA MET A 322 2.60 14.89 -7.67
C MET A 322 3.64 14.16 -6.80
N CYS A 323 4.01 12.92 -7.16
CA CYS A 323 5.08 12.21 -6.46
C CYS A 323 6.41 12.96 -6.51
N LYS A 324 6.79 13.54 -7.67
CA LYS A 324 8.02 14.34 -7.79
C LYS A 324 7.96 15.65 -7.00
N LYS A 325 6.79 16.30 -6.91
CA LYS A 325 6.59 17.57 -6.17
C LYS A 325 6.64 17.36 -4.67
N TYR A 326 6.00 16.30 -4.18
CA TYR A 326 5.83 16.08 -2.74
C TYR A 326 6.80 15.06 -2.13
N GLY A 327 7.52 14.31 -2.96
CA GLY A 327 8.47 13.29 -2.52
C GLY A 327 7.76 12.04 -2.01
N VAL A 328 8.38 10.89 -2.28
CA VAL A 328 7.86 9.58 -1.87
C VAL A 328 9.00 8.65 -1.47
N HIS A 329 8.68 7.46 -0.95
CA HIS A 329 9.68 6.40 -0.80
C HIS A 329 9.60 5.47 -2.00
N MET A 330 8.53 4.67 -2.12
CA MET A 330 8.29 3.81 -3.27
C MET A 330 6.85 3.95 -3.79
N ILE A 331 6.65 3.84 -5.11
CA ILE A 331 5.31 3.84 -5.76
C ILE A 331 5.17 2.68 -6.73
N ARG A 332 4.13 1.84 -6.56
CA ARG A 332 4.03 0.54 -7.27
C ARG A 332 3.11 0.50 -8.48
N HIS A 333 2.25 1.48 -8.70
CA HIS A 333 1.29 1.42 -9.80
C HIS A 333 1.40 2.52 -10.86
N PRO A 334 2.51 3.28 -11.01
CA PRO A 334 2.48 4.55 -11.72
C PRO A 334 2.47 4.43 -13.26
N PHE A 335 2.46 3.21 -13.82
CA PHE A 335 2.74 2.99 -15.23
C PHE A 335 1.56 2.38 -16.01
N SER A 336 1.13 1.17 -15.67
CA SER A 336 0.54 0.25 -16.67
C SER A 336 -0.96 -0.03 -16.56
N PHE A 337 -1.55 0.14 -15.37
CA PHE A 337 -2.88 -0.41 -15.12
C PHE A 337 -4.01 0.32 -15.84
N LEU A 338 -5.00 -0.47 -16.23
CA LEU A 338 -6.32 -0.09 -16.72
C LEU A 338 -7.40 -0.86 -15.94
N ARG A 339 -8.67 -0.50 -16.15
CA ARG A 339 -9.87 -1.15 -15.63
C ARG A 339 -9.75 -1.48 -14.14
N TYR A 340 -9.59 -0.47 -13.30
CA TYR A 340 -9.53 -0.64 -11.83
C TYR A 340 -8.41 -1.60 -11.35
N LEU A 341 -7.23 -1.55 -11.98
CA LEU A 341 -6.09 -2.44 -11.74
C LEU A 341 -6.30 -3.90 -12.19
N ILE A 342 -7.29 -4.18 -13.03
CA ILE A 342 -7.63 -5.53 -13.51
C ILE A 342 -6.83 -5.91 -14.75
N ASP A 343 -6.58 -4.96 -15.65
CA ASP A 343 -5.78 -5.19 -16.85
C ASP A 343 -4.44 -4.48 -16.79
N PHE A 344 -3.41 -5.16 -17.30
CA PHE A 344 -2.09 -4.62 -17.51
C PHE A 344 -1.87 -4.34 -18.99
N SER A 345 -1.70 -3.07 -19.37
CA SER A 345 -1.35 -2.66 -20.73
C SER A 345 0.16 -2.47 -20.84
N ILE A 346 0.78 -3.08 -21.86
CA ILE A 346 2.22 -2.94 -22.11
C ILE A 346 2.49 -1.62 -22.83
N ALA A 347 1.62 -1.20 -23.76
CA ALA A 347 1.73 0.12 -24.38
C ALA A 347 1.60 1.24 -23.33
N LYS A 348 0.70 1.09 -22.34
CA LYS A 348 0.59 2.04 -21.24
C LYS A 348 1.83 2.02 -20.34
N LEU A 349 2.40 0.85 -20.09
CA LEU A 349 3.66 0.73 -19.36
C LEU A 349 4.77 1.54 -20.03
N GLU A 350 5.02 1.29 -21.31
CA GLU A 350 6.08 1.96 -22.09
C GLU A 350 5.84 3.48 -22.11
N LYS A 351 4.61 3.92 -22.43
CA LYS A 351 4.29 5.35 -22.44
C LYS A 351 4.35 5.98 -21.04
N GLY A 352 3.93 5.26 -20.00
CA GLY A 352 4.02 5.71 -18.61
C GLY A 352 5.46 5.89 -18.14
N ILE A 353 6.40 5.08 -18.64
CA ILE A 353 7.84 5.22 -18.40
C ILE A 353 8.37 6.48 -19.08
N GLU A 354 8.02 6.74 -20.35
CA GLU A 354 8.39 7.98 -21.05
C GLU A 354 7.88 9.21 -20.29
N ILE A 355 6.62 9.19 -19.86
CA ILE A 355 6.03 10.27 -19.05
C ILE A 355 6.85 10.48 -17.77
N ALA A 356 7.24 9.40 -17.08
CA ALA A 356 8.01 9.51 -15.84
C ALA A 356 9.41 10.10 -16.04
N GLN A 357 10.01 9.94 -17.22
CA GLN A 357 11.29 10.54 -17.58
C GLN A 357 11.14 12.04 -17.85
N GLU A 358 10.04 12.46 -18.47
CA GLU A 358 9.81 13.84 -18.92
C GLU A 358 9.18 14.75 -17.85
N VAL A 359 8.29 14.19 -17.03
CA VAL A 359 7.47 14.96 -16.09
C VAL A 359 8.31 15.59 -14.98
N THR A 360 7.95 16.77 -14.53
CA THR A 360 8.63 17.52 -13.47
C THR A 360 7.69 17.81 -12.30
N ALA A 361 8.23 18.31 -11.19
CA ALA A 361 7.41 18.78 -10.06
C ALA A 361 6.45 19.92 -10.46
N ASP A 362 6.84 20.75 -11.44
CA ASP A 362 6.05 21.90 -11.91
C ASP A 362 4.82 21.48 -12.72
N ASP A 363 4.80 20.24 -13.25
CA ASP A 363 3.63 19.68 -13.93
C ASP A 363 2.52 19.26 -12.95
N ALA A 364 2.78 19.22 -11.64
CA ALA A 364 1.80 18.75 -10.68
C ALA A 364 0.72 19.82 -10.46
N PRO A 365 -0.56 19.42 -10.40
CA PRO A 365 -1.64 20.36 -10.17
C PRO A 365 -1.49 21.05 -8.81
N GLU A 366 -2.07 22.23 -8.70
CA GLU A 366 -2.23 22.88 -7.40
C GLU A 366 -3.22 22.09 -6.55
N VAL A 367 -2.83 21.79 -5.32
CA VAL A 367 -3.64 21.05 -4.36
C VAL A 367 -3.76 21.83 -3.07
N ARG A 368 -4.97 21.87 -2.52
CA ARG A 368 -5.19 22.40 -1.17
C ARG A 368 -4.81 21.32 -0.17
N MET A 369 -3.84 21.62 0.68
CA MET A 369 -3.40 20.69 1.71
C MET A 369 -4.52 20.48 2.75
N PRO A 370 -4.84 19.21 3.09
CA PRO A 370 -5.93 18.93 4.01
C PRO A 370 -5.53 19.24 5.44
N VAL A 371 -6.54 19.58 6.23
CA VAL A 371 -6.43 19.75 7.68
C VAL A 371 -7.34 18.73 8.35
N TYR A 372 -7.14 18.52 9.64
CA TYR A 372 -7.88 17.53 10.38
C TYR A 372 -9.39 17.82 10.40
N ASP A 373 -10.19 16.79 10.09
CA ASP A 373 -11.65 16.84 10.14
C ASP A 373 -12.16 15.91 11.25
N GLU A 374 -12.69 16.50 12.33
CA GLU A 374 -13.23 15.76 13.48
C GLU A 374 -14.34 14.76 13.08
N ARG A 375 -15.10 15.08 12.03
CA ARG A 375 -16.16 14.20 11.52
C ARG A 375 -15.62 12.85 11.05
N GLY A 376 -14.37 12.81 10.60
CA GLY A 376 -13.70 11.59 10.13
C GLY A 376 -13.62 10.53 11.22
N MET A 377 -13.18 10.90 12.42
CA MET A 377 -13.11 9.98 13.56
C MET A 377 -14.44 9.81 14.29
N GLU A 378 -15.31 10.82 14.30
CA GLU A 378 -16.68 10.68 14.80
C GLU A 378 -17.45 9.60 14.01
N SER A 379 -17.32 9.61 12.69
CA SER A 379 -17.87 8.58 11.81
C SER A 379 -17.29 7.20 12.14
N ILE A 380 -15.96 7.06 12.27
CA ILE A 380 -15.32 5.78 12.63
C ILE A 380 -15.83 5.25 13.97
N LYS A 381 -15.96 6.11 14.98
CA LYS A 381 -16.48 5.73 16.30
C LYS A 381 -17.94 5.31 16.27
N THR A 382 -18.73 5.89 15.37
CA THR A 382 -20.17 5.63 15.25
C THR A 382 -20.46 4.37 14.43
N ILE A 383 -19.81 4.24 13.27
CA ILE A 383 -20.04 3.14 12.32
C ILE A 383 -19.23 1.89 12.69
N GLY A 384 -18.04 2.08 13.26
CA GLY A 384 -17.16 1.00 13.67
C GLY A 384 -16.75 0.10 12.50
N LEU A 385 -17.03 -1.20 12.61
CA LEU A 385 -16.74 -2.22 11.59
C LEU A 385 -17.80 -2.30 10.48
N GLY A 386 -18.78 -1.40 10.49
CA GLY A 386 -19.85 -1.35 9.49
C GLY A 386 -19.39 -0.82 8.13
N MET A 387 -20.34 -0.80 7.19
CA MET A 387 -20.14 -0.16 5.89
C MET A 387 -20.44 1.34 5.97
N TYR A 388 -19.63 2.14 5.26
CA TYR A 388 -19.69 3.60 5.29
C TYR A 388 -20.48 4.22 4.12
N MET A 389 -21.21 3.41 3.34
CA MET A 389 -21.97 3.91 2.18
C MET A 389 -23.07 4.91 2.59
N ASP A 390 -23.80 4.56 3.65
CA ASP A 390 -24.92 5.35 4.18
C ASP A 390 -24.48 6.31 5.31
N ASP A 391 -23.17 6.42 5.55
CA ASP A 391 -22.60 7.36 6.52
C ASP A 391 -23.00 8.81 6.13
N PRO A 392 -23.56 9.62 7.06
CA PRO A 392 -23.82 11.03 6.82
C PRO A 392 -22.63 11.80 6.23
N LEU A 393 -21.40 11.47 6.62
CA LEU A 393 -20.21 12.11 6.05
C LEU A 393 -19.99 11.73 4.59
N THR A 394 -20.23 10.48 4.21
CA THR A 394 -20.17 10.01 2.81
C THR A 394 -21.26 10.68 1.97
N THR A 395 -22.51 10.61 2.42
CA THR A 395 -23.67 11.13 1.68
C THR A 395 -23.65 12.65 1.52
N ALA A 396 -23.18 13.40 2.53
CA ALA A 396 -23.00 14.84 2.45
C ALA A 396 -21.93 15.28 1.43
N ASN A 397 -21.05 14.36 1.02
CA ASN A 397 -19.97 14.60 0.08
C ASN A 397 -20.21 13.93 -1.29
N PHE A 398 -21.43 13.55 -1.62
CA PHE A 398 -21.74 13.09 -2.98
C PHE A 398 -21.37 14.14 -4.03
N GLY A 399 -20.61 13.71 -5.05
CA GLY A 399 -20.07 14.58 -6.09
C GLY A 399 -18.83 15.40 -5.67
N LYS A 400 -18.39 15.28 -4.41
CA LYS A 400 -17.22 15.94 -3.83
C LYS A 400 -16.20 14.87 -3.45
N ILE A 401 -14.96 15.01 -3.90
CA ILE A 401 -13.94 13.98 -3.68
C ILE A 401 -12.92 14.53 -2.69
N PHE A 402 -13.09 14.19 -1.41
CA PHE A 402 -12.24 14.67 -0.31
C PHE A 402 -11.87 16.15 -0.44
N VAL A 403 -12.90 17.00 -0.47
CA VAL A 403 -12.70 18.45 -0.40
C VAL A 403 -12.86 18.92 1.04
N ASN A 404 -11.90 19.73 1.46
CA ASN A 404 -12.19 20.91 2.26
C ASN A 404 -12.24 22.13 1.36
#